data_AF-A0A328PTS0-F1
#
_entry.id   AF-A0A328PTS0-F1
#
_cell.length_a   1.000
_cell.length_b   1.000
_cell.length_c   1.000
_cell.angle_alpha   90.00
_cell.angle_beta   90.00
_cell.angle_gamma   90.00
#
_symmetry.space_group_name_H-M   'P 1'
#
loop_
_entity.id
_entity.type
_entity.pdbx_description
1 polymer ?
#
loop_
_entity_poly.entity_id
_entity_poly.type
_entity_poly.pdbx_seq_one_letter_code
_entity_poly.pdbx_strand_id
1 'polypeptide(L)'
;MSSVVKWLSGFCSSGLVATCSLTLVHQNRQEGLSQQLVENVPPPRENIEEFSLVQQIIEKGYKSCFILPNSQGRSLFYVCLRNDDSLNPSFFFHNRSNSKEQQSIKKVEYIEGRDETLPRFAVMKFVDGNSLTLKFAPYFWSRKGIQIKPEEHCTITKDLQDSKLTCKTPNLKGMEYSKKIRFII
;
A
#
# COMPACT_ATOMS: atom_id res chain seq x y z
N MET A 1 -10.78 28.17 60.22
CA MET A 1 -9.69 29.16 60.15
C MET A 1 -8.95 28.90 58.83
N SER A 2 -9.32 29.64 57.80
CA SER A 2 -8.49 30.68 57.13
C SER A 2 -7.36 30.05 56.32
N SER A 3 -7.47 29.99 54.98
CA SER A 3 -7.11 31.06 54.03
C SER A 3 -5.64 31.45 54.21
N VAL A 4 -4.79 31.48 53.18
CA VAL A 4 -4.81 32.50 52.14
C VAL A 4 -3.84 32.09 51.02
N VAL A 5 -4.33 32.02 49.78
CA VAL A 5 -3.53 32.15 48.56
C VAL A 5 -3.50 33.64 48.20
N LYS A 6 -2.30 34.23 48.10
CA LYS A 6 -2.05 35.57 47.53
C LYS A 6 -0.66 35.57 46.87
N TRP A 7 -0.33 36.29 45.79
CA TRP A 7 -0.97 37.25 44.86
C TRP A 7 0.00 37.37 43.65
N LEU A 8 -0.48 37.52 42.41
CA LEU A 8 -0.39 38.71 41.51
C LEU A 8 1.05 39.25 41.27
N SER A 9 1.50 39.64 40.08
CA SER A 9 0.84 40.35 38.96
C SER A 9 1.79 40.42 37.75
N GLY A 10 1.23 40.66 36.56
CA GLY A 10 1.98 41.02 35.36
C GLY A 10 1.11 41.32 34.13
N PHE A 11 0.27 42.35 34.20
CA PHE A 11 -0.27 43.09 33.03
C PHE A 11 0.90 43.86 32.37
N CYS A 12 0.97 44.28 31.10
CA CYS A 12 0.04 44.72 30.05
C CYS A 12 0.83 44.55 28.72
N SER A 13 0.25 44.37 27.54
CA SER A 13 -0.29 45.48 26.75
C SER A 13 -0.86 45.00 25.41
N SER A 14 -2.04 45.53 25.07
CA SER A 14 -2.55 46.01 23.77
C SER A 14 -1.66 45.74 22.54
N GLY A 15 -2.12 45.18 21.42
CA GLY A 15 -3.38 45.40 20.71
C GLY A 15 -3.06 45.87 19.29
N LEU A 16 -3.63 45.22 18.27
CA LEU A 16 -4.07 45.81 16.99
C LEU A 16 -4.54 44.68 16.07
N VAL A 17 -5.86 44.60 15.90
CA VAL A 17 -6.53 43.85 14.85
C VAL A 17 -6.48 44.72 13.59
N ALA A 18 -5.78 44.28 12.56
CA ALA A 18 -5.83 44.92 11.24
C ALA A 18 -6.69 44.07 10.31
N THR A 19 -7.96 44.45 10.20
CA THR A 19 -8.87 44.03 9.13
C THR A 19 -8.47 44.76 7.84
N CYS A 20 -7.99 44.04 6.82
CA CYS A 20 -7.89 44.60 5.48
C CYS A 20 -9.16 44.29 4.70
N SER A 21 -9.83 45.38 4.31
CA SER A 21 -11.10 45.45 3.62
C SER A 21 -11.05 44.85 2.20
N LEU A 22 -12.16 44.22 1.82
CA LEU A 22 -12.56 43.96 0.45
C LEU A 22 -12.74 45.29 -0.29
N THR A 23 -12.01 45.49 -1.40
CA THR A 23 -12.38 46.45 -2.43
C THR A 23 -12.47 45.76 -3.78
N LEU A 24 -13.72 45.66 -4.23
CA LEU A 24 -14.14 45.37 -5.59
C LEU A 24 -13.87 46.64 -6.41
N VAL A 25 -12.98 46.57 -7.41
CA VAL A 25 -12.93 47.55 -8.50
C VAL A 25 -12.98 46.78 -9.80
N HIS A 26 -14.07 47.02 -10.53
CA HIS A 26 -14.37 46.44 -11.83
C HIS A 26 -14.22 47.56 -12.86
N GLN A 27 -13.19 47.54 -13.70
CA GLN A 27 -13.23 48.29 -14.96
C GLN A 27 -12.28 47.72 -16.04
N ASN A 28 -12.92 47.15 -17.06
CA ASN A 28 -12.37 46.75 -18.36
C ASN A 28 -11.55 47.85 -19.04
N ARG A 29 -10.38 47.50 -19.61
CA ARG A 29 -10.07 47.71 -21.04
C ARG A 29 -8.81 46.94 -21.45
N GLN A 30 -8.89 46.30 -22.61
CA GLN A 30 -7.94 45.38 -23.24
C GLN A 30 -6.56 46.00 -23.47
N GLU A 31 -5.50 45.18 -23.38
CA GLU A 31 -4.58 44.92 -24.50
C GLU A 31 -3.71 43.69 -24.20
N GLY A 32 -3.41 42.94 -25.26
CA GLY A 32 -3.14 41.50 -25.20
C GLY A 32 -1.77 41.09 -24.69
N LEU A 33 -1.74 39.97 -23.96
CA LEU A 33 -0.80 38.86 -24.16
C LEU A 33 -1.30 37.69 -23.29
N SER A 34 -2.07 36.77 -23.86
CA SER A 34 -2.33 35.48 -23.21
C SER A 34 -1.03 34.67 -23.22
N GLN A 35 -0.20 34.83 -22.19
CA GLN A 35 0.70 33.75 -21.80
C GLN A 35 -0.16 32.72 -21.08
N GLN A 36 -0.66 31.74 -21.84
CA GLN A 36 -1.08 30.47 -21.28
C GLN A 36 0.12 29.89 -20.54
N LEU A 37 0.10 29.99 -19.21
CA LEU A 37 0.94 29.19 -18.36
C LEU A 37 0.45 27.75 -18.53
N VAL A 38 0.98 27.06 -19.53
CA VAL A 38 0.91 25.60 -19.61
C VAL A 38 1.67 25.12 -18.39
N GLU A 39 0.93 24.81 -17.33
CA GLU A 39 1.42 24.03 -16.22
C GLU A 39 1.85 22.68 -16.81
N ASN A 40 3.13 22.60 -17.18
CA ASN A 40 3.81 21.36 -17.50
C ASN A 40 3.85 20.53 -16.22
N VAL A 41 2.72 19.92 -15.87
CA VAL A 41 2.68 18.82 -14.92
C VAL A 41 3.53 17.73 -15.58
N PRO A 42 4.72 17.40 -15.02
CA PRO A 42 5.50 16.32 -15.58
C PRO A 42 4.63 15.06 -15.55
N PRO A 43 4.60 14.27 -16.63
CA PRO A 43 3.84 13.02 -16.64
C PRO A 43 4.25 12.22 -15.39
N PRO A 44 3.29 11.53 -14.72
CA PRO A 44 3.61 10.67 -13.59
C PRO A 44 4.80 9.81 -13.98
N ARG A 45 5.90 9.87 -13.21
CA ARG A 45 7.06 9.00 -13.45
C ARG A 45 6.61 7.57 -13.21
N GLU A 46 6.13 6.90 -14.24
CA GLU A 46 5.91 5.46 -14.22
C GLU A 46 7.26 4.80 -13.96
N ASN A 47 7.30 3.98 -12.90
CA ASN A 47 8.50 3.28 -12.53
C ASN A 47 8.73 2.14 -13.52
N ILE A 48 9.59 2.37 -14.52
CA ILE A 48 9.85 1.49 -15.67
C ILE A 48 10.18 0.04 -15.25
N GLU A 49 10.88 -0.14 -14.12
CA GLU A 49 11.20 -1.47 -13.58
C GLU A 49 9.95 -2.24 -13.16
N GLU A 50 8.98 -1.56 -12.53
CA GLU A 50 7.74 -2.16 -12.04
C GLU A 50 6.87 -2.66 -13.20
N PHE A 51 6.82 -1.89 -14.29
CA PHE A 51 6.11 -2.27 -15.51
C PHE A 51 6.69 -3.56 -16.11
N SER A 52 8.02 -3.66 -16.21
CA SER A 52 8.70 -4.84 -16.75
C SER A 52 8.43 -6.12 -15.95
N LEU A 53 8.33 -6.02 -14.62
CA LEU A 53 8.07 -7.16 -13.75
C LEU A 53 6.62 -7.65 -13.87
N VAL A 54 5.67 -6.72 -13.93
CA VAL A 54 4.25 -7.06 -14.13
C VAL A 54 4.07 -7.71 -15.51
N GLN A 55 4.75 -7.22 -16.54
CA GLN A 55 4.72 -7.81 -17.88
C GLN A 55 5.23 -9.26 -17.88
N GLN A 56 6.32 -9.58 -17.16
CA GLN A 56 6.78 -10.97 -16.99
C GLN A 56 5.74 -11.87 -16.32
N ILE A 57 4.89 -11.32 -15.45
CA ILE A 57 3.79 -12.10 -14.84
C ILE A 57 2.66 -12.28 -15.84
N ILE A 58 2.30 -11.24 -16.59
CA ILE A 58 1.25 -11.30 -17.62
C ILE A 58 1.59 -12.36 -18.67
N GLU A 59 2.84 -12.39 -19.14
CA GLU A 59 3.35 -13.40 -20.09
C GLU A 59 3.22 -14.84 -19.56
N LYS A 60 3.15 -15.03 -18.24
CA LYS A 60 2.93 -16.34 -17.59
C LYS A 60 1.46 -16.73 -17.45
N GLY A 61 0.54 -16.03 -18.13
CA GLY A 61 -0.89 -16.37 -18.17
C GLY A 61 -1.74 -15.67 -17.10
N TYR A 62 -1.32 -14.49 -16.66
CA TYR A 62 -2.07 -13.67 -15.70
C TYR A 62 -2.69 -12.45 -16.37
N LYS A 63 -3.89 -12.08 -15.92
CA LYS A 63 -4.71 -11.04 -16.53
C LYS A 63 -4.37 -9.66 -16.02
N SER A 64 -4.19 -9.56 -14.71
CA SER A 64 -3.93 -8.30 -14.02
C SER A 64 -3.31 -8.58 -12.65
N CYS A 65 -2.56 -7.61 -12.17
CA CYS A 65 -1.87 -7.68 -10.89
C CYS A 65 -2.14 -6.43 -10.07
N PHE A 66 -2.08 -6.59 -8.75
CA PHE A 66 -2.14 -5.51 -7.78
C PHE A 66 -0.98 -5.64 -6.79
N ILE A 67 -0.38 -4.53 -6.41
CA ILE A 67 0.66 -4.52 -5.38
C ILE A 67 0.02 -4.32 -4.02
N LEU A 68 0.27 -5.23 -3.08
CA LEU A 68 -0.25 -5.10 -1.73
C LEU A 68 0.35 -3.86 -1.04
N PRO A 69 -0.49 -2.98 -0.48
CA PRO A 69 -0.01 -1.82 0.24
C PRO A 69 0.69 -2.28 1.53
N ASN A 70 1.72 -1.53 1.92
CA ASN A 70 2.67 -1.87 3.00
C ASN A 70 3.75 -2.89 2.62
N SER A 71 3.99 -3.10 1.33
CA SER A 71 5.24 -3.69 0.86
C SER A 71 6.40 -2.72 1.19
N GLN A 72 6.99 -2.85 2.39
CA GLN A 72 7.94 -1.85 2.90
C GLN A 72 9.29 -1.93 2.20
N GLY A 73 9.82 -0.76 1.82
CA GLY A 73 11.22 -0.47 1.51
C GLY A 73 11.78 -1.21 0.30
N ARG A 74 12.07 -2.49 0.47
CA ARG A 74 12.86 -3.29 -0.47
C ARG A 74 12.18 -4.59 -0.91
N SER A 75 10.87 -4.69 -0.74
CA SER A 75 10.11 -5.88 -1.09
C SER A 75 8.77 -5.48 -1.66
N LEU A 76 8.36 -6.14 -2.74
CA LEU A 76 7.05 -5.98 -3.37
C LEU A 76 6.29 -7.29 -3.32
N PHE A 77 4.99 -7.19 -3.07
CA PHE A 77 4.07 -8.31 -3.07
C PHE A 77 3.00 -8.05 -4.11
N TYR A 78 2.95 -8.88 -5.14
CA TYR A 78 1.93 -8.82 -6.18
C TYR A 78 0.86 -9.87 -5.92
N VAL A 79 -0.38 -9.49 -6.15
CA VAL A 79 -1.56 -10.34 -6.13
C VAL A 79 -2.13 -10.32 -7.52
N CYS A 80 -2.10 -11.46 -8.21
CA CYS A 80 -2.43 -11.54 -9.62
C CYS A 80 -3.60 -12.49 -9.87
N LEU A 81 -4.49 -12.06 -10.76
CA LEU A 81 -5.59 -12.87 -11.28
C LEU A 81 -5.12 -13.66 -12.49
N ARG A 82 -5.51 -14.93 -12.56
CA ARG A 82 -5.24 -15.81 -13.71
C ARG A 82 -6.17 -15.47 -14.87
N ASN A 83 -5.77 -15.87 -16.08
CA ASN A 83 -6.56 -15.69 -17.30
C ASN A 83 -7.77 -16.65 -17.41
N ASP A 84 -7.91 -17.61 -16.50
CA ASP A 84 -8.99 -18.61 -16.47
C ASP A 84 -10.22 -18.15 -15.68
N ASP A 85 -10.35 -16.85 -15.43
CA ASP A 85 -11.40 -16.21 -14.63
C ASP A 85 -11.52 -16.73 -13.19
N SER A 86 -10.52 -17.50 -12.71
CA SER A 86 -10.44 -17.92 -11.32
C SER A 86 -10.36 -16.71 -10.38
N LEU A 87 -11.19 -16.72 -9.34
CA LEU A 87 -11.15 -15.73 -8.27
C LEU A 87 -10.06 -16.04 -7.22
N ASN A 88 -9.35 -17.15 -7.37
CA ASN A 88 -8.27 -17.54 -6.48
C ASN A 88 -6.97 -16.91 -7.01
N PRO A 89 -6.36 -15.97 -6.26
CA PRO A 89 -5.16 -15.28 -6.72
C PRO A 89 -3.91 -16.14 -6.58
N SER A 90 -2.93 -15.85 -7.44
CA SER A 90 -1.53 -16.20 -7.19
C SER A 90 -0.81 -15.01 -6.56
N PHE A 91 0.07 -15.28 -5.61
CA PHE A 91 0.93 -14.25 -5.05
C PHE A 91 2.34 -14.36 -5.62
N PHE A 92 2.97 -13.21 -5.86
CA PHE A 92 4.35 -13.11 -6.28
C PHE A 92 5.12 -12.16 -5.39
N PHE A 93 6.39 -12.44 -5.22
CA PHE A 93 7.29 -11.66 -4.39
C PHE A 93 8.49 -11.20 -5.21
N HIS A 94 8.88 -9.95 -5.03
CA HIS A 94 10.07 -9.38 -5.62
C HIS A 94 10.90 -8.64 -4.56
N ASN A 95 12.18 -9.01 -4.44
CA ASN A 95 13.12 -8.41 -3.49
C ASN A 95 13.97 -7.32 -4.18
N ARG A 96 13.66 -6.06 -3.93
CA ARG A 96 14.44 -4.90 -4.41
C ARG A 96 15.80 -4.75 -3.71
N SER A 97 16.04 -5.45 -2.59
CA SER A 97 17.27 -5.31 -1.80
C SER A 97 18.50 -5.94 -2.43
N ASN A 98 18.30 -6.97 -3.25
CA ASN A 98 19.37 -7.86 -3.68
C ASN A 98 19.67 -7.58 -5.14
N SER A 99 20.78 -6.89 -5.43
CA SER A 99 21.17 -6.51 -6.79
C SER A 99 21.41 -7.69 -7.74
N LYS A 100 21.65 -8.89 -7.20
CA LYS A 100 21.76 -10.12 -8.00
C LYS A 100 20.41 -10.76 -8.31
N GLU A 101 19.39 -10.51 -7.48
CA GLU A 101 18.02 -11.01 -7.65
C GLU A 101 17.03 -9.92 -8.10
N GLN A 102 17.53 -8.71 -8.37
CA GLN A 102 16.77 -7.49 -8.69
C GLN A 102 15.87 -7.62 -9.93
N GLN A 103 15.97 -8.73 -10.68
CA GLN A 103 15.09 -9.03 -11.82
C GLN A 103 14.22 -10.27 -11.61
N SER A 104 14.41 -11.01 -10.51
CA SER A 104 13.66 -12.25 -10.28
C SER A 104 12.41 -11.99 -9.46
N ILE A 105 11.27 -12.32 -10.06
CA ILE A 105 9.99 -12.39 -9.38
C ILE A 105 9.68 -13.86 -9.08
N LYS A 106 9.40 -14.17 -7.81
CA LYS A 106 9.18 -15.54 -7.34
C LYS A 106 7.71 -15.77 -7.00
N LYS A 107 7.14 -16.87 -7.48
CA LYS A 107 5.76 -17.27 -7.14
C LYS A 107 5.74 -17.85 -5.72
N VAL A 108 4.84 -17.34 -4.90
CA VAL A 108 4.65 -17.79 -3.51
C VAL A 108 3.76 -19.03 -3.51
N GLU A 109 4.24 -20.10 -2.89
CA GLU A 109 3.47 -21.33 -2.66
C GLU A 109 2.64 -21.20 -1.38
N TYR A 110 3.30 -20.81 -0.28
CA TYR A 110 2.61 -20.54 0.98
C TYR A 110 3.39 -19.59 1.89
N ILE A 111 2.67 -19.02 2.85
CA ILE A 111 3.17 -18.10 3.87
C ILE A 111 2.87 -18.71 5.23
N GLU A 112 3.90 -18.84 6.07
CA GLU A 112 3.80 -19.42 7.41
C GLU A 112 4.21 -18.40 8.47
N GLY A 113 3.32 -18.14 9.42
CA GLY A 113 3.57 -17.20 10.51
C GLY A 113 4.45 -17.79 11.59
N ARG A 114 5.48 -17.03 11.98
CA ARG A 114 6.35 -17.38 13.11
C ARG A 114 6.11 -16.41 14.26
N ASP A 115 5.66 -16.98 15.38
CA ASP A 115 5.46 -16.24 16.61
C ASP A 115 6.79 -16.08 17.32
N GLU A 116 7.40 -14.95 17.05
CA GLU A 116 8.51 -14.43 17.82
C GLU A 116 8.12 -13.00 18.16
N THR A 117 8.01 -12.73 19.45
CA THR A 117 7.77 -11.42 20.03
C THR A 117 8.74 -10.40 19.42
N LEU A 118 8.22 -9.60 18.48
CA LEU A 118 8.87 -8.54 17.69
C LEU A 118 10.35 -8.77 17.28
N PRO A 119 10.68 -8.68 15.98
CA PRO A 119 9.83 -8.20 14.88
C PRO A 119 8.84 -9.27 14.38
N ARG A 120 7.74 -8.86 13.74
CA ARG A 120 6.72 -9.77 13.19
C ARG A 120 7.31 -10.63 12.07
N PHE A 121 7.50 -11.92 12.30
CA PHE A 121 8.12 -12.82 11.31
C PHE A 121 7.10 -13.68 10.58
N ALA A 122 7.35 -13.88 9.29
CA ALA A 122 6.73 -14.94 8.50
C ALA A 122 7.77 -15.55 7.58
N VAL A 123 7.62 -16.83 7.25
CA VAL A 123 8.42 -17.51 6.23
C VAL A 123 7.56 -17.63 4.98
N MET A 124 8.06 -17.11 3.87
CA MET A 124 7.51 -17.40 2.55
C MET A 124 8.24 -18.59 1.96
N LYS A 125 7.48 -19.56 1.46
CA LYS A 125 8.00 -20.60 0.60
C LYS A 125 7.56 -20.35 -0.83
N PHE A 126 8.49 -20.54 -1.74
CA PHE A 126 8.30 -20.34 -3.16
C PHE A 126 8.15 -21.69 -3.86
N VAL A 127 7.48 -21.68 -5.02
CA VAL A 127 7.23 -22.90 -5.80
C VAL A 127 8.53 -23.57 -6.29
N ASP A 128 9.63 -22.82 -6.39
CA ASP A 128 10.96 -23.33 -6.74
C ASP A 128 11.67 -24.05 -5.57
N GLY A 129 11.01 -24.20 -4.42
CA GLY A 129 11.53 -24.84 -3.21
C GLY A 129 12.35 -23.90 -2.31
N ASN A 130 12.65 -22.67 -2.75
CA ASN A 130 13.35 -21.70 -1.94
C ASN A 130 12.43 -21.11 -0.85
N SER A 131 13.04 -20.56 0.20
CA SER A 131 12.30 -19.85 1.24
C SER A 131 12.97 -18.56 1.65
N LEU A 132 12.16 -17.61 2.13
CA LEU A 132 12.61 -16.33 2.62
C LEU A 132 11.89 -15.98 3.92
N THR A 133 12.67 -15.62 4.95
CA THR A 133 12.14 -15.07 6.18
C THR A 133 11.88 -13.57 6.01
N LEU A 134 10.61 -13.18 6.10
CA LEU A 134 10.18 -11.80 6.15
C LEU A 134 10.32 -11.24 7.56
N LYS A 135 11.19 -10.24 7.70
CA LYS A 135 11.21 -9.36 8.85
C LYS A 135 10.14 -8.29 8.60
N PHE A 136 9.20 -8.11 9.52
CA PHE A 136 8.06 -7.19 9.39
C PHE A 136 6.96 -7.65 8.42
N ALA A 137 6.58 -8.92 8.49
CA ALA A 137 5.40 -9.40 7.79
C ALA A 137 4.13 -8.67 8.28
N PRO A 138 3.11 -8.49 7.41
CA PRO A 138 1.79 -8.06 7.83
C PRO A 138 1.30 -8.87 9.03
N TYR A 139 0.67 -8.21 10.02
CA TYR A 139 0.29 -8.83 11.29
C TYR A 139 -0.49 -10.13 11.12
N PHE A 140 -1.37 -10.19 10.13
CA PHE A 140 -2.14 -11.38 9.83
C PHE A 140 -1.26 -12.58 9.45
N TRP A 141 -0.22 -12.37 8.64
CA TRP A 141 0.68 -13.43 8.19
C TRP A 141 1.69 -13.83 9.26
N SER A 142 1.94 -13.00 10.26
CA SER A 142 2.99 -13.25 11.25
C SER A 142 2.54 -14.06 12.47
N ARG A 143 1.25 -14.41 12.61
CA ARG A 143 0.78 -15.10 13.82
C ARG A 143 1.17 -16.58 13.80
N LYS A 144 1.54 -17.16 14.95
CA LYS A 144 1.83 -18.60 15.06
C LYS A 144 0.70 -19.44 14.50
N GLY A 145 1.06 -20.54 13.82
CA GLY A 145 0.10 -21.54 13.37
C GLY A 145 -0.75 -21.09 12.17
N ILE A 146 -0.54 -19.86 11.69
CA ILE A 146 -1.09 -19.39 10.43
C ILE A 146 -0.26 -19.97 9.30
N GLN A 147 -0.95 -20.67 8.40
CA GLN A 147 -0.42 -21.05 7.11
C GLN A 147 -1.41 -20.65 6.02
N ILE A 148 -0.96 -19.83 5.08
CA ILE A 148 -1.79 -19.29 4.00
C ILE A 148 -1.20 -19.75 2.69
N LYS A 149 -1.99 -20.51 1.93
CA LYS A 149 -1.73 -20.84 0.54
C LYS A 149 -2.60 -19.93 -0.32
N PRO A 150 -2.06 -18.98 -1.09
CA PRO A 150 -2.86 -18.01 -1.83
C PRO A 150 -3.96 -18.64 -2.68
N GLU A 151 -3.64 -19.72 -3.39
CA GLU A 151 -4.57 -20.39 -4.31
C GLU A 151 -5.66 -21.22 -3.61
N GLU A 152 -5.46 -21.62 -2.34
CA GLU A 152 -6.44 -22.42 -1.59
C GLU A 152 -7.22 -21.58 -0.57
N HIS A 153 -6.57 -20.57 0.00
CA HIS A 153 -7.03 -19.86 1.20
C HIS A 153 -7.42 -18.41 0.94
N CYS A 154 -7.13 -17.88 -0.25
CA CYS A 154 -7.49 -16.52 -0.62
C CYS A 154 -8.44 -16.49 -1.82
N THR A 155 -9.30 -15.47 -1.84
CA THR A 155 -10.26 -15.22 -2.91
C THR A 155 -10.38 -13.73 -3.14
N ILE A 156 -10.59 -13.33 -4.38
CA ILE A 156 -10.90 -11.96 -4.77
C ILE A 156 -12.38 -11.87 -5.10
N THR A 157 -13.08 -10.95 -4.46
CA THR A 157 -14.43 -10.57 -4.85
C THR A 157 -14.38 -9.25 -5.61
N LYS A 158 -15.08 -9.17 -6.74
CA LYS A 158 -15.22 -7.94 -7.53
C LYS A 158 -16.54 -7.27 -7.13
N ASP A 159 -16.46 -6.08 -6.55
CA ASP A 159 -17.61 -5.18 -6.38
C ASP A 159 -17.63 -4.15 -7.53
N LEU A 160 -18.76 -3.46 -7.69
CA LEU A 160 -19.02 -2.50 -8.78
C LEU A 160 -17.96 -1.37 -8.91
N GLN A 161 -17.21 -1.06 -7.85
CA GLN A 161 -16.20 0.00 -7.83
C GLN A 161 -14.82 -0.44 -7.33
N ASP A 162 -14.76 -1.47 -6.48
CA ASP A 162 -13.53 -1.94 -5.84
C ASP A 162 -13.45 -3.46 -5.94
N SER A 163 -12.23 -4.01 -5.90
CA SER A 163 -12.05 -5.43 -5.63
C SER A 163 -11.62 -5.64 -4.18
N LYS A 164 -11.91 -6.80 -3.60
CA LYS A 164 -11.54 -7.13 -2.23
C LYS A 164 -10.83 -8.48 -2.19
N LEU A 165 -9.59 -8.46 -1.73
CA LEU A 165 -8.83 -9.66 -1.37
C LEU A 165 -9.29 -10.12 0.01
N THR A 166 -9.69 -11.38 0.11
CA THR A 166 -10.04 -12.04 1.37
C THR A 166 -9.20 -13.29 1.51
N CYS A 167 -8.53 -13.46 2.66
CA CYS A 167 -7.78 -14.68 2.99
C CYS A 167 -8.28 -15.25 4.32
N LYS A 168 -8.59 -16.55 4.33
CA LYS A 168 -9.10 -17.27 5.51
C LYS A 168 -8.09 -18.31 5.96
N THR A 169 -7.97 -18.51 7.26
CA THR A 169 -6.99 -19.43 7.81
C THR A 169 -7.66 -20.72 8.24
N PRO A 170 -7.25 -21.89 7.71
CA PRO A 170 -7.92 -23.15 8.04
C PRO A 170 -7.75 -23.53 9.52
N ASN A 171 -6.63 -23.16 10.13
CA ASN A 171 -6.25 -23.59 11.47
C ASN A 171 -6.81 -22.72 12.61
N LEU A 172 -7.38 -21.55 12.30
CA LEU A 172 -7.92 -20.62 13.30
C LEU A 172 -9.31 -20.17 12.88
N LYS A 173 -10.34 -20.75 13.51
CA LYS A 173 -11.75 -20.41 13.26
C LYS A 173 -11.98 -18.91 13.50
N GLY A 174 -12.58 -18.24 12.52
CA GLY A 174 -13.01 -16.85 12.62
C GLY A 174 -11.94 -15.79 12.30
N MET A 175 -10.71 -16.18 11.96
CA MET A 175 -9.72 -15.21 11.48
C MET A 175 -9.78 -15.03 9.97
N GLU A 176 -10.06 -13.80 9.56
CA GLU A 176 -10.09 -13.37 8.18
C GLU A 176 -9.22 -12.13 7.99
N TYR A 177 -8.44 -12.14 6.92
CA TYR A 177 -7.81 -10.92 6.41
C TYR A 177 -8.57 -10.43 5.21
N SER A 178 -8.89 -9.15 5.22
CA SER A 178 -9.67 -8.49 4.20
C SER A 178 -8.98 -7.19 3.81
N LYS A 179 -8.74 -7.00 2.50
CA LYS A 179 -8.12 -5.78 1.97
C LYS A 179 -8.76 -5.36 0.66
N LYS A 180 -9.13 -4.09 0.55
CA LYS A 180 -9.51 -3.49 -0.74
C LYS A 180 -8.29 -3.43 -1.65
N ILE A 181 -8.46 -3.85 -2.90
CA ILE A 181 -7.43 -3.90 -3.93
C ILE A 181 -7.96 -3.27 -5.23
N ARG A 182 -7.06 -2.65 -5.99
CA ARG A 182 -7.39 -2.05 -7.29
C ARG A 182 -6.40 -2.54 -8.33
N PHE A 183 -6.84 -3.41 -9.21
CA PHE A 183 -5.97 -3.96 -10.25
C PHE A 183 -5.43 -2.86 -11.16
N ILE A 184 -4.15 -2.97 -11.48
CA ILE A 184 -3.53 -2.22 -12.56
C ILE A 184 -3.80 -3.03 -13.83
N ILE A 185 -4.41 -2.40 -14.82
CA ILE A 185 -4.73 -2.98 -16.13
C ILE A 185 -3.69 -2.46 -17.11
#